data_AF-A0A6J1R7I5-F1
#
_entry.id   AF-A0A6J1R7I5-F1
#
_cell.length_a   1.000
_cell.length_b   1.000
_cell.length_c   1.000
_cell.angle_alpha   90.00
_cell.angle_beta   90.00
_cell.angle_gamma   90.00
#
_symmetry.space_group_name_H-M   'P 1'
#
loop_
_entity.id
_entity.type
_entity.pdbx_description
1 polymer ?
#
loop_
_entity_poly.entity_id
_entity_poly.type
_entity_poly.pdbx_seq_one_letter_code
_entity_poly.pdbx_strand_id
1 'polypeptide(L)'
;MTDTQGGNTEERSQINRVALKVPLFWTDEPELWFAQLEAQFTLGNITQDSTKYAYVLAHLETKQAKEVKDLIMKPPEENKYKSIKKALIQRLSISQEQQIRQLLEHEEMGDRKPSQFLRHLQALASTAIPEQLLRTLWMGRLPSQLQAILAIRNADNLQDVAEQADRIHEVTCRTVAVASVQSPTLSSPMEKRIDGLTKALEELENRLSHSRSRIWN
;
A
#
# COMPACT_ATOMS: atom_id res chain seq x y z
N MET A 1 80.04 -21.60 15.64
CA MET A 1 79.29 -20.44 16.14
C MET A 1 78.20 -20.10 15.14
N THR A 2 76.99 -20.01 15.68
CA THR A 2 75.73 -19.48 15.13
C THR A 2 75.94 -18.07 14.55
N ASP A 3 75.19 -17.48 13.62
CA ASP A 3 73.76 -17.20 13.44
C ASP A 3 73.70 -16.30 12.16
N THR A 4 72.63 -16.00 11.44
CA THR A 4 71.27 -16.51 11.28
C THR A 4 70.71 -15.79 10.03
N GLN A 5 70.01 -16.57 9.21
CA GLN A 5 69.30 -16.16 8.01
C GLN A 5 68.08 -15.31 8.40
N GLY A 6 68.01 -14.07 7.94
CA GLY A 6 66.82 -13.22 8.03
C GLY A 6 66.03 -13.25 6.73
N GLY A 7 65.42 -14.40 6.41
CA GLY A 7 64.53 -14.55 5.26
C GLY A 7 63.24 -13.76 5.48
N ASN A 8 62.97 -12.84 4.56
CA ASN A 8 61.72 -12.10 4.44
C ASN A 8 60.58 -13.06 4.11
N THR A 9 59.89 -13.58 5.13
CA THR A 9 58.66 -14.35 4.94
C THR A 9 57.50 -13.35 4.80
N GLU A 10 57.26 -12.90 3.57
CA GLU A 10 55.96 -12.38 3.18
C GLU A 10 54.95 -13.51 3.33
N GLU A 11 54.29 -13.58 4.49
CA GLU A 11 53.09 -14.39 4.69
C GLU A 11 51.98 -13.82 3.80
N ARG A 12 51.99 -14.23 2.53
CA ARG A 12 50.84 -14.12 1.63
C ARG A 12 49.74 -14.96 2.23
N SER A 13 48.90 -14.33 3.06
CA SER A 13 47.70 -14.95 3.60
C SER A 13 46.88 -15.48 2.42
N GLN A 14 46.91 -16.80 2.27
CA GLN A 14 46.24 -17.51 1.21
C GLN A 14 44.75 -17.48 1.53
N ILE A 15 44.06 -16.45 1.05
CA ILE A 15 42.62 -16.30 1.20
C ILE A 15 41.99 -17.42 0.38
N ASN A 16 41.60 -18.50 1.03
CA ASN A 16 40.68 -19.49 0.48
C ASN A 16 39.39 -18.74 0.14
N ARG A 17 39.25 -18.34 -1.13
CA ARG A 17 38.06 -17.68 -1.65
C ARG A 17 36.95 -18.71 -1.71
N VAL A 18 36.31 -18.99 -0.57
CA VAL A 18 34.96 -19.53 -0.58
C VAL A 18 34.16 -18.57 -1.45
N ALA A 19 33.67 -19.05 -2.59
CA ALA A 19 32.84 -18.25 -3.48
C ALA A 19 31.62 -17.80 -2.68
N LEU A 20 31.64 -16.56 -2.20
CA LEU A 20 30.56 -15.97 -1.42
C LEU A 20 29.33 -15.95 -2.31
N LYS A 21 28.43 -16.91 -2.09
CA LYS A 21 27.12 -16.92 -2.73
C LYS A 21 26.22 -15.98 -1.93
N VAL A 22 26.39 -14.69 -2.18
CA VAL A 22 25.54 -13.67 -1.56
C VAL A 22 24.21 -13.66 -2.30
N PRO A 23 23.08 -13.86 -1.61
CA PRO A 23 21.76 -13.78 -2.23
C PRO A 23 21.43 -12.33 -2.62
N LEU A 24 20.52 -12.18 -3.59
CA LEU A 24 19.94 -10.88 -3.93
C LEU A 24 19.36 -10.20 -2.68
N PHE A 25 19.41 -8.87 -2.64
CA PHE A 25 18.92 -8.11 -1.50
C PHE A 25 17.42 -8.33 -1.27
N TRP A 26 17.04 -8.63 -0.03
CA TRP A 26 15.64 -8.81 0.36
C TRP A 26 15.09 -7.49 0.90
N THR A 27 14.21 -6.84 0.13
CA THR A 27 13.54 -5.60 0.55
C THR A 27 12.47 -5.84 1.60
N ASP A 28 11.90 -7.05 1.65
CA ASP A 28 10.89 -7.46 2.62
C ASP A 28 11.51 -7.71 4.01
N GLU A 29 12.63 -8.44 4.03
CA GLU A 29 13.37 -8.78 5.25
C GLU A 29 14.85 -8.35 5.17
N PRO A 30 15.14 -7.03 5.18
CA PRO A 30 16.50 -6.55 5.08
C PRO A 30 17.35 -7.00 6.27
N GLU A 31 16.76 -7.14 7.47
CA GLU A 31 17.45 -7.62 8.67
C GLU A 31 17.98 -9.05 8.51
N LEU A 32 17.14 -9.95 7.98
CA LEU A 32 17.50 -11.35 7.75
C LEU A 32 18.57 -11.48 6.67
N TRP A 33 18.47 -10.69 5.61
CA TRP A 33 19.51 -10.63 4.57
C TRP A 33 20.86 -10.17 5.14
N PHE A 34 20.87 -9.13 5.98
CA PHE A 34 22.10 -8.67 6.64
C PHE A 34 22.68 -9.74 7.59
N ALA A 35 21.84 -10.46 8.33
CA ALA A 35 22.29 -11.56 9.18
C ALA A 35 22.96 -12.68 8.35
N GLN A 36 22.35 -13.05 7.21
CA GLN A 36 22.93 -14.03 6.29
C GLN A 36 24.25 -13.54 5.69
N LEU A 37 24.31 -12.26 5.30
CA LEU A 37 25.52 -11.64 4.76
C LEU A 37 26.66 -11.60 5.79
N GLU A 38 26.36 -11.33 7.06
CA GLU A 38 27.34 -11.34 8.16
C GLU A 38 27.92 -12.73 8.41
N ALA A 39 27.10 -13.78 8.31
CA ALA A 39 27.57 -15.16 8.36
C ALA A 39 28.53 -15.46 7.20
N GLN A 40 28.24 -14.96 5.99
CA GLN A 40 29.13 -15.08 4.83
C GLN A 40 30.44 -14.33 5.01
N PHE A 41 30.41 -13.11 5.56
CA PHE A 41 31.63 -12.36 5.89
C PHE A 41 32.50 -13.08 6.92
N THR A 42 31.87 -13.70 7.91
CA THR A 42 32.57 -14.50 8.93
C THR A 42 33.24 -15.71 8.30
N LEU A 43 32.53 -16.42 7.42
CA LEU A 43 33.06 -17.59 6.71
C LEU A 43 34.21 -17.21 5.75
N GLY A 44 34.12 -16.05 5.10
CA GLY A 44 35.14 -15.52 4.20
C GLY A 44 36.28 -14.74 4.88
N ASN A 45 36.31 -14.70 6.21
CA ASN A 45 37.25 -13.92 7.02
C ASN A 45 37.34 -12.43 6.61
N ILE A 46 36.21 -11.85 6.18
CA ILE A 46 36.12 -10.44 5.79
C ILE A 46 35.92 -9.60 7.06
N THR A 47 37.00 -8.99 7.52
CA THR A 47 37.02 -8.12 8.70
C THR A 47 36.93 -6.64 8.34
N GLN A 48 37.36 -6.28 7.12
CA GLN A 48 37.46 -4.89 6.66
C GLN A 48 36.10 -4.24 6.39
N ASP A 49 35.79 -3.15 7.11
CA ASP A 49 34.52 -2.38 6.96
C ASP A 49 34.30 -1.89 5.53
N SER A 50 35.35 -1.36 4.89
CA SER A 50 35.29 -0.90 3.50
C SER A 50 34.96 -2.03 2.53
N THR A 51 35.44 -3.25 2.79
CA THR A 51 35.11 -4.42 1.97
C THR A 51 33.65 -4.83 2.18
N LYS A 52 33.17 -4.89 3.43
CA LYS A 52 31.76 -5.18 3.75
C LYS A 52 30.81 -4.17 3.11
N TYR A 53 31.15 -2.88 3.18
CA TYR A 53 30.40 -1.80 2.55
C TYR A 53 30.35 -1.98 1.02
N ALA A 54 31.47 -2.28 0.37
CA ALA A 54 31.50 -2.53 -1.07
C ALA A 54 30.63 -3.74 -1.47
N TYR A 55 30.63 -4.81 -0.66
CA TYR A 55 29.74 -5.96 -0.88
C TYR A 55 28.27 -5.57 -0.80
N VAL A 56 27.88 -4.77 0.19
CA VAL A 56 26.50 -4.28 0.29
C VAL A 56 26.13 -3.50 -0.96
N LEU A 57 26.94 -2.52 -1.37
CA LEU A 57 26.67 -1.72 -2.57
C LEU A 57 26.56 -2.56 -3.85
N ALA A 58 27.37 -3.60 -3.99
CA ALA A 58 27.34 -4.47 -5.16
C ALA A 58 26.03 -5.30 -5.27
N HIS A 59 25.30 -5.47 -4.17
CA HIS A 59 24.06 -6.24 -4.12
C HIS A 59 22.81 -5.38 -3.97
N LEU A 60 22.94 -4.06 -3.82
CA LEU A 60 21.81 -3.13 -3.84
C LEU A 60 21.40 -2.86 -5.29
N GLU A 61 20.11 -2.93 -5.57
CA GLU A 61 19.58 -2.44 -6.83
C GLU A 61 19.41 -0.92 -6.80
N THR A 62 19.15 -0.35 -7.97
CA THR A 62 18.98 1.10 -8.16
C THR A 62 17.91 1.70 -7.22
N LYS A 63 16.86 0.95 -6.87
CA LYS A 63 15.81 1.41 -5.96
C LYS A 63 16.36 1.62 -4.54
N GLN A 64 17.05 0.62 -3.98
CA GLN A 64 17.57 0.70 -2.63
C GLN A 64 18.79 1.64 -2.56
N ALA A 65 19.60 1.69 -3.62
CA ALA A 65 20.69 2.66 -3.73
C ALA A 65 20.19 4.12 -3.72
N LYS A 66 19.01 4.40 -4.31
CA LYS A 66 18.36 5.71 -4.20
C LYS A 66 17.93 5.99 -2.76
N GLU A 67 17.38 4.99 -2.08
CA GLU A 67 16.98 5.12 -0.67
C GLU A 67 18.14 5.47 0.24
N VAL A 68 19.38 5.04 -0.03
CA VAL A 68 20.57 5.42 0.75
C VAL A 68 21.57 6.28 -0.01
N LYS A 69 21.11 7.05 -1.00
CA LYS A 69 21.97 7.87 -1.88
C LYS A 69 22.92 8.78 -1.10
N ASP A 70 22.45 9.40 -0.01
CA ASP A 70 23.26 10.27 0.83
C ASP A 70 24.44 9.55 1.48
N LEU A 71 24.27 8.28 1.88
CA LEU A 71 25.35 7.46 2.45
C LEU A 71 26.32 6.91 1.38
N ILE A 72 25.89 6.88 0.12
CA ILE A 72 26.76 6.53 -1.02
C ILE A 72 27.58 7.75 -1.45
N MET A 73 26.93 8.91 -1.51
CA MET A 73 27.52 10.16 -2.01
C MET A 73 28.33 10.90 -0.95
N LYS A 74 28.01 10.70 0.33
CA LYS A 74 28.75 11.19 1.50
C LYS A 74 28.97 10.03 2.49
N PRO A 75 29.90 9.11 2.19
CA PRO A 75 30.16 7.99 3.08
C PRO A 75 30.74 8.50 4.41
N PRO A 76 30.27 8.01 5.57
CA PRO A 76 30.85 8.35 6.86
C PRO A 76 32.31 7.85 6.96
N GLU A 77 33.13 8.55 7.74
CA GLU A 77 34.58 8.24 7.87
C GLU A 77 34.83 6.91 8.60
N GLU A 78 34.00 6.58 9.59
CA GLU A 78 34.05 5.31 10.32
C GLU A 78 32.70 4.58 10.29
N ASN A 79 32.74 3.24 10.44
CA ASN A 79 31.56 2.38 10.52
C ASN A 79 30.61 2.48 9.30
N LYS A 80 31.14 2.44 8.07
CA LYS A 80 30.35 2.57 6.84
C LYS A 80 29.32 1.46 6.72
N TYR A 81 29.73 0.23 7.04
CA TYR A 81 28.84 -0.93 7.01
C TYR A 81 27.68 -0.81 8.01
N LYS A 82 27.97 -0.44 9.26
CA LYS A 82 26.95 -0.31 10.31
C LYS A 82 25.96 0.82 9.98
N SER A 83 26.47 1.93 9.43
CA SER A 83 25.67 3.08 9.03
C SER A 83 24.73 2.75 7.88
N ILE A 84 25.24 2.12 6.80
CA ILE A 84 24.40 1.73 5.66
C ILE A 84 23.40 0.64 6.03
N LYS A 85 23.78 -0.33 6.88
CA LYS A 85 22.87 -1.36 7.41
C LYS A 85 21.70 -0.71 8.16
N LYS A 86 22.01 0.14 9.14
CA LYS A 86 20.98 0.82 9.93
C LYS A 86 20.06 1.68 9.06
N ALA A 87 20.62 2.46 8.13
CA ALA A 87 19.85 3.33 7.28
C ALA A 87 18.99 2.58 6.26
N LEU A 88 19.50 1.49 5.67
CA LEU A 88 18.71 0.65 4.78
C LEU A 88 17.51 0.06 5.51
N ILE A 89 17.74 -0.58 6.67
CA ILE A 89 16.66 -1.15 7.49
C ILE A 89 15.65 -0.05 7.85
N GLN A 90 16.12 1.08 8.40
CA GLN A 90 15.23 2.16 8.83
C GLN A 90 14.43 2.76 7.68
N ARG A 91 15.04 3.06 6.53
CA ARG A 91 14.35 3.70 5.40
C ARG A 91 13.38 2.75 4.71
N LEU A 92 13.76 1.47 4.57
CA LEU A 92 12.86 0.45 4.05
C LEU A 92 11.67 0.24 4.99
N SER A 93 11.89 0.17 6.31
CA SER A 93 10.78 0.07 7.28
C SER A 93 9.85 1.29 7.25
N ILE A 94 10.38 2.51 7.14
CA ILE A 94 9.56 3.73 7.03
C ILE A 94 8.75 3.70 5.73
N SER A 95 9.36 3.36 4.60
CA SER A 95 8.66 3.22 3.32
C SER A 95 7.55 2.18 3.41
N GLN A 96 7.82 1.02 4.00
CA GLN A 96 6.83 -0.05 4.20
C GLN A 96 5.69 0.40 5.10
N GLU A 97 5.98 1.07 6.22
CA GLU A 97 4.94 1.61 7.11
C GLU A 97 4.08 2.65 6.39
N GLN A 98 4.69 3.54 5.60
CA GLN A 98 3.97 4.53 4.80
C GLN A 98 3.06 3.85 3.76
N GLN A 99 3.53 2.80 3.09
CA GLN A 99 2.72 2.02 2.15
C GLN A 99 1.52 1.39 2.87
N ILE A 100 1.74 0.75 4.03
CA ILE A 100 0.66 0.13 4.83
C ILE A 100 -0.35 1.19 5.31
N ARG A 101 0.12 2.34 5.81
CA ARG A 101 -0.75 3.45 6.22
C ARG A 101 -1.54 4.01 5.04
N GLN A 102 -0.91 4.17 3.88
CA GLN A 102 -1.59 4.64 2.67
C GLN A 102 -2.71 3.68 2.24
N LEU A 103 -2.44 2.37 2.28
CA LEU A 103 -3.41 1.30 2.01
C LEU A 103 -4.59 1.29 2.99
N LEU A 104 -4.33 1.59 4.27
CA LEU A 104 -5.35 1.59 5.32
C LEU A 104 -6.17 2.89 5.37
N GLU A 105 -5.54 4.05 5.26
CA GLU A 105 -6.16 5.35 5.54
C GLU A 105 -6.63 6.09 4.28
N HIS A 106 -5.96 5.90 3.13
CA HIS A 106 -6.15 6.77 1.96
C HIS A 106 -6.79 6.07 0.74
N GLU A 107 -7.00 4.75 0.79
CA GLU A 107 -7.56 4.01 -0.35
C GLU A 107 -9.04 3.64 -0.18
N GLU A 108 -9.86 4.33 -0.96
CA GLU A 108 -11.28 4.03 -1.17
C GLU A 108 -11.47 3.53 -2.60
N MET A 109 -12.30 2.50 -2.79
CA MET A 109 -12.63 2.02 -4.14
C MET A 109 -13.37 3.10 -4.96
N GLY A 110 -14.20 3.92 -4.30
CA GLY A 110 -15.03 4.93 -4.97
C GLY A 110 -15.91 4.32 -6.07
N ASP A 111 -15.94 4.95 -7.24
CA ASP A 111 -16.61 4.46 -8.47
C ASP A 111 -15.71 3.57 -9.35
N ARG A 112 -14.54 3.14 -8.85
CA ARG A 112 -13.60 2.36 -9.66
C ARG A 112 -14.04 0.89 -9.73
N LYS A 113 -13.70 0.24 -10.83
CA LYS A 113 -13.90 -1.20 -10.99
C LYS A 113 -13.10 -1.97 -9.93
N PRO A 114 -13.67 -3.01 -9.31
CA PRO A 114 -12.96 -3.87 -8.35
C PRO A 114 -11.59 -4.37 -8.82
N SER A 115 -11.43 -4.71 -10.12
CA SER A 115 -10.13 -5.13 -10.69
C SER A 115 -9.11 -4.01 -10.82
N GLN A 116 -9.56 -2.79 -11.11
CA GLN A 116 -8.68 -1.62 -11.16
C GLN A 116 -8.19 -1.26 -9.76
N PHE A 117 -9.08 -1.34 -8.77
CA PHE A 117 -8.74 -1.14 -7.37
C PHE A 117 -7.74 -2.20 -6.91
N LEU A 118 -7.95 -3.48 -7.25
CA LEU A 118 -7.01 -4.54 -6.92
C LEU A 118 -5.61 -4.30 -7.52
N ARG A 119 -5.53 -3.94 -8.81
CA ARG A 119 -4.22 -3.65 -9.43
C ARG A 119 -3.53 -2.46 -8.78
N HIS A 120 -4.29 -1.46 -8.34
CA HIS A 120 -3.74 -0.32 -7.61
C HIS A 120 -3.16 -0.74 -6.26
N LEU A 121 -3.94 -1.51 -5.48
CA LEU A 121 -3.50 -2.10 -4.22
C LEU A 121 -2.23 -2.95 -4.42
N GLN A 122 -2.19 -3.80 -5.45
CA GLN A 122 -1.01 -4.61 -5.79
C GLN A 122 0.22 -3.75 -6.14
N ALA A 123 0.03 -2.67 -6.88
CA ALA A 123 1.11 -1.75 -7.23
C ALA A 123 1.69 -1.03 -5.99
N LEU A 124 0.83 -0.72 -5.01
CA LEU A 124 1.24 -0.06 -3.76
C LEU A 124 1.84 -1.04 -2.75
N ALA A 125 1.35 -2.28 -2.72
CA ALA A 125 1.81 -3.35 -1.85
C ALA A 125 3.23 -3.88 -2.16
N SER A 126 3.77 -3.56 -3.36
CA SER A 126 5.10 -3.92 -3.88
C SER A 126 5.92 -4.87 -2.99
N THR A 127 5.64 -6.18 -3.09
CA THR A 127 6.31 -7.32 -2.42
C THR A 127 6.24 -7.36 -0.89
N ALA A 128 6.01 -6.22 -0.23
CA ALA A 128 6.09 -6.08 1.22
C ALA A 128 4.84 -6.54 1.97
N ILE A 129 3.75 -6.84 1.25
CA ILE A 129 2.46 -7.19 1.82
C ILE A 129 2.01 -8.54 1.25
N PRO A 130 1.71 -9.52 2.13
CA PRO A 130 1.15 -10.80 1.74
C PRO A 130 -0.13 -10.64 0.92
N GLU A 131 -0.25 -11.43 -0.15
CA GLU A 131 -1.45 -11.43 -1.00
C GLU A 131 -2.73 -11.71 -0.18
N GLN A 132 -2.63 -12.51 0.89
CA GLN A 132 -3.75 -12.79 1.78
C GLN A 132 -4.23 -11.54 2.53
N LEU A 133 -3.31 -10.70 3.01
CA LEU A 133 -3.67 -9.42 3.64
C LEU A 133 -4.26 -8.46 2.61
N LEU A 134 -3.66 -8.39 1.43
CA LEU A 134 -4.17 -7.60 0.32
C LEU A 134 -5.61 -8.00 -0.04
N ARG A 135 -5.89 -9.31 -0.07
CA ARG A 135 -7.21 -9.86 -0.31
C ARG A 135 -8.20 -9.44 0.77
N THR A 136 -7.83 -9.55 2.05
CA THR A 136 -8.72 -9.14 3.14
C THR A 136 -9.01 -7.65 3.12
N LEU A 137 -8.02 -6.81 2.79
CA LEU A 137 -8.20 -5.37 2.62
C LEU A 137 -9.13 -5.06 1.44
N TRP A 138 -8.86 -5.67 0.28
CA TRP A 138 -9.69 -5.50 -0.91
C TRP A 138 -11.14 -5.92 -0.65
N MET A 139 -11.36 -7.12 -0.07
CA MET A 139 -12.69 -7.60 0.31
C MET A 139 -13.35 -6.69 1.35
N GLY A 140 -12.63 -6.24 2.37
CA GLY A 140 -13.17 -5.35 3.40
C GLY A 140 -13.65 -3.99 2.87
N ARG A 141 -13.14 -3.54 1.72
CA ARG A 141 -13.51 -2.27 1.07
C ARG A 141 -14.56 -2.42 -0.04
N LEU A 142 -14.94 -3.65 -0.39
CA LEU A 142 -16.00 -3.93 -1.36
C LEU A 142 -17.39 -3.68 -0.75
N PRO A 143 -18.39 -3.23 -1.54
CA PRO A 143 -19.79 -3.20 -1.12
C PRO A 143 -20.27 -4.56 -0.61
N SER A 144 -21.15 -4.57 0.39
CA SER A 144 -21.66 -5.78 1.07
C SER A 144 -22.23 -6.83 0.11
N GLN A 145 -22.85 -6.39 -0.99
CA GLN A 145 -23.37 -7.27 -2.04
C GLN A 145 -22.26 -8.03 -2.77
N LEU A 146 -21.14 -7.36 -3.08
CA LEU A 146 -19.98 -8.00 -3.69
C LEU A 146 -19.28 -8.90 -2.66
N GLN A 147 -19.15 -8.46 -1.41
CA GLN A 147 -18.58 -9.28 -0.34
C GLN A 147 -19.33 -10.62 -0.16
N ALA A 148 -20.67 -10.60 -0.13
CA ALA A 148 -21.47 -11.81 0.08
C ALA A 148 -21.29 -12.84 -1.05
N ILE A 149 -21.16 -12.37 -2.29
CA ILE A 149 -20.99 -13.25 -3.46
C ILE A 149 -19.55 -13.78 -3.55
N LEU A 150 -18.57 -12.92 -3.27
CA LEU A 150 -17.14 -13.27 -3.35
C LEU A 150 -16.67 -14.09 -2.14
N ALA A 151 -17.33 -13.99 -0.98
CA ALA A 151 -17.02 -14.78 0.22
C ALA A 151 -17.19 -16.30 0.02
N ILE A 152 -17.94 -16.71 -1.01
CA ILE A 152 -18.15 -18.12 -1.37
C ILE A 152 -16.93 -18.65 -2.17
N ARG A 153 -16.10 -17.76 -2.75
CA ARG A 153 -14.96 -18.06 -3.63
C ARG A 153 -13.61 -17.71 -3.02
N ASN A 154 -13.39 -18.08 -1.75
CA ASN A 154 -12.18 -17.72 -1.00
C ASN A 154 -10.89 -18.43 -1.48
N ALA A 155 -10.98 -19.47 -2.32
CA ALA A 155 -9.84 -20.27 -2.79
C ALA A 155 -9.38 -19.93 -4.23
N ASP A 156 -10.12 -19.10 -4.97
CA ASP A 156 -9.76 -18.68 -6.33
C ASP A 156 -8.68 -17.58 -6.31
N ASN A 157 -7.84 -17.53 -7.36
CA ASN A 157 -6.82 -16.49 -7.52
C ASN A 157 -7.44 -15.09 -7.41
N LEU A 158 -6.74 -14.18 -6.74
CA LEU A 158 -7.23 -12.83 -6.46
C LEU A 158 -7.62 -12.07 -7.75
N GLN A 159 -6.90 -12.32 -8.85
CA GLN A 159 -7.17 -11.72 -10.16
C GLN A 159 -8.46 -12.23 -10.81
N ASP A 160 -8.74 -13.53 -10.73
CA ASP A 160 -9.98 -14.14 -11.25
C ASP A 160 -11.20 -13.64 -10.46
N VAL A 161 -11.05 -13.55 -9.14
CA VAL A 161 -12.09 -13.03 -8.24
C VAL A 161 -12.39 -11.56 -8.55
N ALA A 162 -11.38 -10.77 -8.90
CA ALA A 162 -11.56 -9.37 -9.28
C ALA A 162 -12.23 -9.18 -10.65
N GLU A 163 -11.95 -10.04 -11.63
CA GLU A 163 -12.66 -10.00 -12.91
C GLU A 163 -14.14 -10.38 -12.75
N GLN A 164 -14.45 -11.34 -11.89
CA GLN A 164 -15.83 -11.67 -11.55
C GLN A 164 -16.51 -10.52 -10.80
N ALA A 165 -15.81 -9.88 -9.87
CA ALA A 165 -16.30 -8.71 -9.17
C ALA A 165 -16.63 -7.56 -10.13
N ASP A 166 -15.86 -7.37 -11.20
CA ASP A 166 -16.17 -6.39 -12.25
C ASP A 166 -17.50 -6.69 -12.96
N ARG A 167 -17.76 -7.96 -13.30
CA ARG A 167 -19.02 -8.38 -13.96
C ARG A 167 -20.22 -8.14 -13.05
N ILE A 168 -20.08 -8.46 -11.76
CA ILE A 168 -21.14 -8.23 -10.77
C ILE A 168 -21.32 -6.73 -10.54
N HIS A 169 -20.24 -5.96 -10.46
CA HIS A 169 -20.27 -4.51 -10.31
C HIS A 169 -20.99 -3.84 -11.49
N GLU A 170 -20.78 -4.31 -12.73
CA GLU A 170 -21.50 -3.81 -13.92
C GLU A 170 -23.01 -4.09 -13.85
N VAL A 171 -23.40 -5.29 -13.39
CA VAL A 171 -24.83 -5.64 -13.21
C VAL A 171 -25.47 -4.78 -12.11
N THR A 172 -24.78 -4.59 -10.98
CA THR A 172 -25.27 -3.75 -9.88
C THR A 172 -25.36 -2.29 -10.30
N CYS A 173 -24.33 -1.73 -10.94
CA CYS A 173 -24.30 -0.35 -11.40
C CYS A 173 -25.38 -0.08 -12.46
N ARG A 174 -25.64 -1.05 -13.36
CA ARG A 174 -26.76 -1.00 -14.31
C ARG A 174 -28.11 -1.01 -13.61
N THR A 175 -28.27 -1.81 -12.56
CA THR A 175 -29.52 -1.86 -11.78
C THR A 175 -29.78 -0.52 -11.05
N VAL A 176 -28.73 0.13 -10.52
CA VAL A 176 -28.83 1.46 -9.90
C VAL A 176 -29.08 2.56 -10.95
N ALA A 177 -28.47 2.49 -12.13
CA ALA A 177 -28.71 3.44 -13.23
C ALA A 177 -30.15 3.33 -13.78
N VAL A 178 -30.70 2.12 -13.86
CA VAL A 178 -32.09 1.93 -14.30
C VAL A 178 -33.07 2.41 -13.21
N ALA A 179 -32.76 2.26 -11.92
CA ALA A 179 -33.51 2.86 -10.83
C ALA A 179 -33.39 4.40 -10.78
N SER A 180 -32.29 4.97 -11.28
CA SER A 180 -32.12 6.42 -11.39
C SER A 180 -32.94 7.03 -12.55
N VAL A 181 -33.09 6.31 -13.67
CA VAL A 181 -34.00 6.70 -14.77
C VAL A 181 -35.45 6.33 -14.47
N GLN A 182 -35.67 5.30 -13.64
CA GLN A 182 -36.96 4.97 -13.02
C GLN A 182 -37.02 5.52 -11.60
N SER A 183 -36.78 6.82 -11.47
CA SER A 183 -37.60 7.55 -10.51
C SER A 183 -38.95 7.77 -11.20
N PRO A 184 -40.01 6.96 -10.96
CA PRO A 184 -41.30 7.61 -10.91
C PRO A 184 -41.11 8.66 -9.82
N THR A 185 -41.38 9.91 -10.16
CA THR A 185 -41.52 11.05 -9.28
C THR A 185 -42.17 10.57 -7.97
N LEU A 186 -41.36 10.18 -6.99
CA LEU A 186 -41.81 10.03 -5.61
C LEU A 186 -41.89 11.45 -5.12
N SER A 187 -42.94 12.13 -5.59
CA SER A 187 -43.35 13.43 -5.13
C SER A 187 -43.42 13.31 -3.63
N SER A 188 -42.45 13.96 -2.98
CA SER A 188 -42.11 13.72 -1.59
C SER A 188 -43.36 13.87 -0.72
N PRO A 189 -43.52 13.13 0.39
CA PRO A 189 -44.51 13.47 1.41
C PRO A 189 -44.45 14.96 1.79
N MET A 190 -43.29 15.58 1.60
CA MET A 190 -43.04 17.01 1.79
C MET A 190 -43.71 17.90 0.73
N GLU A 191 -43.78 17.50 -0.55
CA GLU A 191 -44.49 18.26 -1.61
C GLU A 191 -46.00 18.23 -1.38
N LYS A 192 -46.57 17.06 -1.04
CA LYS A 192 -47.99 16.98 -0.64
C LYS A 192 -48.30 17.84 0.59
N ARG A 193 -47.34 17.98 1.51
CA ARG A 193 -47.47 18.88 2.66
C ARG A 193 -47.36 20.36 2.26
N ILE A 194 -46.53 20.70 1.28
CA ILE A 194 -46.41 22.07 0.75
C ILE A 194 -47.68 22.46 0.00
N ASP A 195 -48.21 21.63 -0.89
CA ASP A 195 -49.51 21.88 -1.55
C ASP A 195 -50.66 22.02 -0.55
N GLY A 196 -50.68 21.15 0.48
CA GLY A 196 -51.68 21.23 1.56
C GLY A 196 -51.58 22.53 2.36
N LEU A 197 -50.36 22.99 2.65
CA LEU A 197 -50.12 24.26 3.35
C LEU A 197 -50.47 25.47 2.49
N THR A 198 -50.14 25.45 1.19
CA THR A 198 -50.50 26.53 0.25
C THR A 198 -52.01 26.67 0.13
N LYS A 199 -52.75 25.56 0.04
CA LYS A 199 -54.21 25.58 -0.02
C LYS A 199 -54.86 26.10 1.28
N ALA A 200 -54.30 25.75 2.43
CA ALA A 200 -54.77 26.26 3.72
C ALA A 200 -54.50 27.77 3.89
N LEU A 201 -53.39 28.27 3.35
CA LEU A 201 -53.06 29.70 3.33
C LEU A 201 -54.05 30.48 2.46
N GLU A 202 -54.37 29.99 1.26
CA GLU A 202 -55.32 30.63 0.36
C GLU A 202 -56.75 30.67 0.95
N GLU A 203 -57.16 29.60 1.64
CA GLU A 203 -58.45 29.56 2.34
C GLU A 203 -58.50 30.52 3.55
N LEU A 204 -57.39 30.64 4.29
CA LEU A 204 -57.26 31.60 5.40
C LEU A 204 -57.30 33.05 4.89
N GLU A 205 -56.60 33.34 3.80
CA GLU A 205 -56.58 34.67 3.17
C GLU A 205 -57.96 35.04 2.64
N ASN A 206 -58.66 34.10 2.00
CA ASN A 206 -60.01 34.32 1.52
C ASN A 206 -60.98 34.59 2.68
N ARG A 207 -60.87 33.84 3.80
CA ARG A 207 -61.67 34.10 5.02
C ARG A 207 -61.36 35.46 5.65
N LEU A 208 -60.10 35.89 5.66
CA LEU A 208 -59.70 37.21 6.18
C LEU A 208 -60.20 38.35 5.29
N SER A 209 -60.18 38.18 3.96
CA SER A 209 -60.73 39.14 3.00
C SER A 209 -62.25 39.30 3.16
N HIS A 210 -62.97 38.19 3.35
CA HIS A 210 -64.41 38.21 3.63
C HIS A 210 -64.75 38.80 5.01
N SER A 211 -63.91 38.58 6.02
CA SER A 211 -64.08 39.16 7.35
C SER A 211 -63.84 40.67 7.35
N ARG A 212 -62.80 41.15 6.65
CA ARG A 212 -62.51 42.59 6.53
C ARG A 212 -63.58 43.35 5.75
N SER A 213 -64.22 42.71 4.77
CA SER A 213 -65.31 43.31 3.99
C SER A 213 -66.63 43.45 4.76
N ARG A 214 -66.82 42.73 5.89
CA ARG A 214 -68.01 42.83 6.75
C ARG A 214 -67.87 43.84 7.89
N ILE A 215 -66.66 44.36 8.12
CA ILE A 215 -66.36 45.31 9.20
C ILE A 215 -66.44 46.77 8.70
N TRP A 216 -66.57 46.98 7.38
CA TRP A 216 -66.61 48.31 6.74
C TRP A 216 -67.90 48.60 5.96
N ASN A 217 -69.01 47.93 6.31
CA ASN A 217 -70.37 48.22 5.82
C ASN A 217 -71.30 48.36 7.02
#